data_AF-A0AAQ3ETE6-F1
#
_entry.id   AF-A0AAQ3ETE6-F1
#
_cell.length_a   1.000
_cell.length_b   1.000
_cell.length_c   1.000
_cell.angle_alpha   90.00
_cell.angle_beta   90.00
_cell.angle_gamma   90.00
#
_symmetry.space_group_name_H-M   'P 1'
#
loop_
_entity.id
_entity.type
_entity.pdbx_description
1 polymer ?
#
loop_
_entity_poly.entity_id
_entity_poly.type
_entity_poly.pdbx_seq_one_letter_code
_entity_poly.pdbx_strand_id
1 'polypeptide(L)'
;MTELLEQDWIKQLEEQKRTLEKQEEKMEELTLKQSNIIKDYLEKFDGVINWYIKNKRYFYHPSIRYHSIRGPILGFLEGEVADELIVYNAEQKEIILIDVSTKDEKIVAPFFIAQQGQFKNAINGLNFLLENQKEVIEERAKSISQMEEEIEDAEFQIF
;
A
#
# COMPACT_ATOMS: atom_id res chain seq x y z
N MET A 1 -32.38 -35.77 -29.23
CA MET A 1 -31.02 -35.29 -29.57
C MET A 1 -30.70 -34.01 -28.80
N THR A 2 -31.62 -33.04 -28.79
CA THR A 2 -31.52 -31.78 -28.02
C THR A 2 -31.44 -31.99 -26.50
N GLU A 3 -32.26 -32.89 -25.93
CA GLU A 3 -32.24 -33.21 -24.49
C GLU A 3 -30.92 -33.85 -24.03
N LEU A 4 -30.25 -34.63 -24.90
CA LEU A 4 -28.96 -35.24 -24.59
C LEU A 4 -27.84 -34.19 -24.53
N LEU A 5 -27.92 -33.20 -25.42
CA LEU A 5 -26.97 -32.09 -25.49
C LEU A 5 -27.10 -31.16 -24.28
N GLU A 6 -28.33 -30.89 -23.85
CA GLU A 6 -28.63 -30.10 -22.66
C GLU A 6 -28.11 -30.77 -21.37
N GLN A 7 -28.25 -32.10 -21.25
CA GLN A 7 -27.69 -32.85 -20.11
C GLN A 7 -26.16 -32.79 -20.05
N ASP A 8 -25.47 -32.84 -21.20
CA ASP A 8 -24.02 -32.71 -21.24
C ASP A 8 -23.57 -31.28 -20.86
N TRP A 9 -24.31 -30.25 -21.27
CA TRP A 9 -24.04 -28.86 -20.86
C TRP A 9 -24.25 -28.66 -19.35
N ILE A 10 -25.31 -29.22 -18.77
CA ILE A 10 -25.56 -29.15 -17.33
C ILE A 10 -24.42 -29.80 -16.54
N LYS A 11 -23.93 -30.98 -16.97
CA LYS A 11 -22.78 -31.63 -16.32
C LYS A 11 -21.52 -30.78 -16.36
N GLN A 12 -21.24 -30.13 -17.49
CA GLN A 12 -20.09 -29.22 -17.61
C GLN A 12 -20.22 -28.03 -16.65
N LEU A 13 -21.41 -27.45 -16.53
CA LEU A 13 -21.66 -26.35 -15.59
C LEU A 13 -21.51 -26.81 -14.13
N GLU A 14 -21.94 -28.03 -13.78
CA GLU A 14 -21.75 -28.60 -12.44
C GLU A 14 -20.27 -28.82 -12.10
N GLU A 15 -19.46 -29.29 -13.05
CA GLU A 15 -18.01 -29.45 -12.87
C GLU A 15 -17.29 -28.11 -12.72
N GLN A 16 -17.67 -27.12 -13.53
CA GLN A 16 -17.16 -25.76 -13.43
C GLN A 16 -17.53 -25.12 -12.09
N LYS A 17 -18.78 -25.29 -11.63
CA LYS A 17 -19.24 -24.81 -10.32
C LYS A 17 -18.40 -25.41 -9.19
N ARG A 18 -18.20 -26.73 -9.16
CA ARG A 18 -17.37 -27.40 -8.13
C ARG A 18 -15.92 -26.91 -8.14
N THR A 19 -15.39 -26.59 -9.32
CA THR A 19 -14.03 -26.05 -9.45
C THR A 19 -13.95 -24.63 -8.91
N LEU A 20 -14.94 -23.80 -9.24
CA LEU A 20 -15.05 -22.43 -8.76
C LEU A 20 -15.19 -22.38 -7.24
N GLU A 21 -16.07 -23.18 -6.65
CA GLU A 21 -16.24 -23.28 -5.19
C GLU A 21 -14.91 -23.59 -4.47
N LYS A 22 -14.13 -24.55 -4.97
CA LYS A 22 -12.80 -24.88 -4.41
C LYS A 22 -11.79 -23.74 -4.54
N GLN A 23 -11.85 -22.99 -5.64
CA GLN A 23 -10.96 -21.85 -5.86
C GLN A 23 -11.33 -20.69 -4.95
N GLU A 24 -12.63 -20.43 -4.75
CA GLU A 24 -13.13 -19.42 -3.83
C GLU A 24 -12.73 -19.71 -2.38
N GLU A 25 -12.91 -20.95 -1.91
CA GLU A 25 -12.43 -21.40 -0.59
C GLU A 25 -10.93 -21.15 -0.42
N LYS A 26 -10.13 -21.49 -1.45
CA LYS A 26 -8.68 -21.28 -1.39
C LYS A 26 -8.30 -19.81 -1.40
N MET A 27 -9.02 -18.98 -2.16
CA MET A 27 -8.82 -17.54 -2.18
C MET A 27 -9.12 -16.92 -0.83
N GLU A 28 -10.20 -17.33 -0.17
CA GLU A 28 -10.57 -16.85 1.15
C GLU A 28 -9.50 -17.21 2.20
N GLU A 29 -9.02 -18.47 2.20
CA GLU A 29 -7.93 -18.93 3.08
C GLU A 29 -6.66 -18.07 2.91
N LEU A 30 -6.27 -17.82 1.65
CA LEU A 30 -5.08 -17.01 1.34
C LEU A 30 -5.27 -15.54 1.71
N THR A 31 -6.46 -14.98 1.52
CA THR A 31 -6.78 -13.59 1.88
C THR A 31 -6.71 -13.42 3.40
N LEU A 32 -7.26 -14.36 4.16
CA LEU A 32 -7.17 -14.37 5.62
C LEU A 32 -5.71 -14.47 6.09
N LYS A 33 -4.91 -15.33 5.45
CA LYS A 33 -3.48 -15.44 5.76
C LYS A 33 -2.73 -14.14 5.50
N GLN A 34 -2.97 -13.48 4.36
CA GLN A 34 -2.37 -12.18 4.05
C GLN A 34 -2.78 -11.09 5.05
N SER A 35 -4.07 -11.05 5.42
CA SER A 35 -4.60 -10.15 6.46
C SER A 35 -3.85 -10.30 7.79
N ASN A 36 -3.66 -11.53 8.25
CA ASN A 36 -2.91 -11.80 9.49
C ASN A 36 -1.45 -11.37 9.39
N ILE A 37 -0.78 -11.63 8.27
CA ILE A 37 0.60 -11.19 8.06
C ILE A 37 0.71 -9.66 8.09
N ILE A 38 -0.22 -8.93 7.48
CA ILE A 38 -0.24 -7.46 7.55
C ILE A 38 -0.33 -7.00 9.00
N LYS A 39 -1.22 -7.61 9.80
CA LYS A 39 -1.36 -7.29 11.22
C LYS A 39 -0.06 -7.53 11.99
N ASP A 40 0.57 -8.69 11.80
CA ASP A 40 1.84 -9.03 12.45
C ASP A 40 2.96 -8.03 12.09
N TYR A 41 2.98 -7.55 10.84
CA TYR A 41 3.93 -6.53 10.41
C TYR A 41 3.64 -5.17 11.08
N LEU A 42 2.39 -4.74 11.16
CA LEU A 42 2.04 -3.49 11.85
C LEU A 42 2.46 -3.52 13.32
N GLU A 43 2.27 -4.65 14.00
CA GLU A 43 2.72 -4.84 15.38
C GLU A 43 4.26 -4.84 15.48
N LYS A 44 4.94 -5.57 14.58
CA LYS A 44 6.41 -5.63 14.53
C LYS A 44 7.05 -4.26 14.30
N PHE A 45 6.43 -3.41 13.49
CA PHE A 45 6.95 -2.09 13.13
C PHE A 45 6.43 -0.94 14.00
N ASP A 46 5.59 -1.21 15.01
CA ASP A 46 4.98 -0.19 15.88
C ASP A 46 6.03 0.78 16.46
N GLY A 47 7.16 0.26 16.94
CA GLY A 47 8.26 1.08 17.46
C GLY A 47 8.89 2.01 16.41
N VAL A 48 9.04 1.54 15.16
CA VAL A 48 9.58 2.32 14.04
C VAL A 48 8.59 3.39 13.61
N ILE A 49 7.31 3.03 13.50
CA ILE A 49 6.22 3.96 13.16
C ILE A 49 6.14 5.08 14.20
N ASN A 50 6.18 4.74 15.48
CA ASN A 50 6.17 5.71 16.58
C ASN A 50 7.40 6.62 16.57
N TRP A 51 8.57 6.10 16.17
CA TRP A 51 9.75 6.92 15.96
C TRP A 51 9.52 7.98 14.86
N TYR A 52 8.91 7.62 13.73
CA TYR A 52 8.60 8.57 12.65
C TYR A 52 7.67 9.68 13.12
N ILE A 53 6.59 9.33 13.81
CA ILE A 53 5.60 10.28 14.36
C ILE A 53 6.28 11.24 15.35
N LYS A 54 7.02 10.70 16.33
CA LYS A 54 7.73 11.50 17.34
C LYS A 54 8.71 12.49 16.71
N ASN A 55 9.35 12.11 15.60
CA ASN A 55 10.33 12.94 14.90
C ASN A 55 9.72 13.75 13.74
N LYS A 56 8.38 13.83 13.64
CA LYS A 56 7.65 14.59 12.61
C LYS A 56 8.13 14.27 11.19
N ARG A 57 8.36 12.98 10.91
CA ARG A 57 8.79 12.49 9.59
C ARG A 57 7.59 12.05 8.79
N TYR A 58 7.61 12.36 7.49
CA TYR A 58 6.66 11.83 6.53
C TYR A 58 6.93 10.34 6.27
N PHE A 59 5.85 9.61 6.05
CA PHE A 59 5.84 8.24 5.59
C PHE A 59 5.73 8.24 4.06
N TYR A 60 6.75 7.71 3.40
CA TYR A 60 6.81 7.53 1.96
C TYR A 60 6.63 6.05 1.61
N HIS A 61 6.40 5.77 0.33
CA HIS A 61 6.30 4.43 -0.22
C HIS A 61 7.20 4.33 -1.46
N PRO A 62 7.88 3.19 -1.71
CA PRO A 62 8.86 3.06 -2.80
C PRO A 62 8.25 3.21 -4.20
N SER A 63 6.95 2.94 -4.36
CA SER A 63 6.26 2.99 -5.65
C SER A 63 4.99 3.86 -5.68
N ILE A 64 4.58 4.45 -4.56
CA ILE A 64 3.35 5.27 -4.49
C ILE A 64 3.78 6.71 -4.24
N ARG A 65 3.37 7.63 -5.13
CA ARG A 65 3.84 9.02 -5.14
C ARG A 65 3.27 9.89 -4.01
N TYR A 66 2.36 9.35 -3.21
CA TYR A 66 1.81 10.02 -2.04
C TYR A 66 2.73 9.86 -0.84
N HIS A 67 2.59 10.79 0.10
CA HIS A 67 3.20 10.70 1.42
C HIS A 67 2.13 10.93 2.50
N SER A 68 2.37 10.40 3.68
CA SER A 68 1.45 10.50 4.81
C SER A 68 2.18 11.06 6.03
N ILE A 69 1.47 11.85 6.85
CA ILE A 69 1.94 12.25 8.19
C ILE A 69 1.38 11.37 9.31
N ARG A 70 0.37 10.55 9.02
CA ARG A 70 -0.38 9.77 10.01
C ARG A 70 0.20 8.38 10.23
N GLY A 71 0.91 7.86 9.23
CA GLY A 71 1.55 6.55 9.29
C GLY A 71 1.78 5.96 7.91
N PRO A 72 2.28 4.71 7.86
CA PRO A 72 2.70 4.05 6.62
C PRO A 72 1.59 3.95 5.58
N ILE A 73 1.96 4.14 4.32
CA ILE A 73 1.10 3.87 3.18
C ILE A 73 1.11 2.37 2.92
N LEU A 74 -0.07 1.76 2.89
CA LEU A 74 -0.24 0.32 2.73
C LEU A 74 -0.74 -0.08 1.34
N GLY A 75 -1.13 0.88 0.51
CA GLY A 75 -1.59 0.60 -0.85
C GLY A 75 -2.28 1.79 -1.49
N PHE A 76 -2.61 1.61 -2.76
CA PHE A 76 -3.24 2.62 -3.60
C PHE A 76 -4.17 1.92 -4.59
N LEU A 77 -5.42 2.39 -4.66
CA LEU A 77 -6.43 1.90 -5.58
C LEU A 77 -6.69 2.97 -6.62
N GLU A 78 -6.33 2.69 -7.87
CA GLU A 78 -6.71 3.53 -9.00
C GLU A 78 -8.17 3.26 -9.33
N GLY A 79 -9.00 4.30 -9.24
CA GLY A 79 -10.42 4.21 -9.49
C GLY A 79 -10.82 4.97 -10.74
N GLU A 80 -11.94 4.58 -11.36
CA GLU A 80 -12.49 5.33 -12.51
C GLU A 80 -13.00 6.73 -12.11
N VAL A 81 -13.45 6.89 -10.86
CA VAL A 81 -14.05 8.13 -10.33
C VAL A 81 -13.12 8.86 -9.39
N ALA A 82 -12.48 8.14 -8.48
CA ALA A 82 -11.53 8.69 -7.54
C ALA A 82 -10.48 7.65 -7.17
N ASP A 83 -9.25 8.12 -7.03
CA ASP A 83 -8.15 7.35 -6.50
C ASP A 83 -8.23 7.28 -4.97
N GLU A 84 -7.97 6.11 -4.40
CA GLU A 84 -8.04 5.89 -2.96
C GLU A 84 -6.67 5.44 -2.39
N LEU A 85 -6.23 6.10 -1.32
CA LEU A 85 -4.98 5.80 -0.63
C LEU A 85 -5.25 5.02 0.66
N ILE A 86 -4.57 3.88 0.85
CA ILE A 86 -4.66 3.09 2.09
C ILE A 86 -3.51 3.51 3.01
N VAL A 87 -3.83 3.94 4.23
CA VAL A 87 -2.86 4.38 5.23
C VAL A 87 -3.14 3.72 6.57
N TYR A 88 -2.09 3.28 7.28
CA TYR A 88 -2.22 2.96 8.69
C TYR A 88 -2.14 4.25 9.51
N ASN A 89 -3.21 4.62 10.20
CA ASN A 89 -3.20 5.71 11.14
C ASN A 89 -2.58 5.25 12.47
N ALA A 90 -1.37 5.70 12.76
CA ALA A 90 -0.64 5.31 13.97
C ALA A 90 -1.29 5.81 15.27
N GLU A 91 -2.00 6.95 15.23
CA GLU A 91 -2.66 7.52 16.41
C GLU A 91 -3.88 6.70 16.83
N GLN A 92 -4.72 6.35 15.86
CA GLN A 92 -5.95 5.56 16.09
C GLN A 92 -5.69 4.05 16.09
N LYS A 93 -4.53 3.60 15.60
CA LYS A 93 -4.19 2.19 15.35
C LYS A 93 -5.17 1.49 14.42
N GLU A 94 -5.62 2.22 13.41
CA GLU A 94 -6.62 1.78 12.43
C GLU A 94 -6.08 1.98 11.02
N ILE A 95 -6.56 1.16 10.08
CA ILE A 95 -6.29 1.39 8.66
C ILE A 95 -7.43 2.23 8.11
N ILE A 96 -7.07 3.30 7.44
CA ILE A 96 -8.00 4.21 6.77
C ILE A 96 -7.78 4.13 5.26
N LEU A 97 -8.88 4.23 4.53
CA LEU A 97 -8.89 4.47 3.10
C LEU A 97 -9.34 5.90 2.87
N ILE A 98 -8.56 6.65 2.09
CA ILE A 98 -8.71 8.09 1.88
C ILE A 98 -8.96 8.35 0.41
N ASP A 99 -10.09 8.97 0.08
CA ASP A 99 -10.32 9.52 -1.26
C ASP A 99 -9.35 10.67 -1.50
N VAL A 100 -8.51 10.55 -2.54
CA VAL A 100 -7.48 11.55 -2.81
C VAL A 100 -8.08 12.89 -3.27
N SER A 101 -9.26 12.88 -3.89
CA SER A 101 -9.94 14.05 -4.41
C SER A 101 -10.75 14.77 -3.32
N THR A 102 -11.62 14.05 -2.62
CA THR A 102 -12.55 14.65 -1.63
C THR A 102 -11.96 14.72 -0.23
N LYS A 103 -10.92 13.90 0.05
CA LYS A 103 -10.35 13.68 1.39
C LYS A 103 -11.29 12.97 2.36
N ASP A 104 -12.35 12.34 1.86
CA ASP A 104 -13.21 11.49 2.67
C ASP A 104 -12.46 10.25 3.15
N GLU A 105 -12.74 9.82 4.38
CA GLU A 105 -12.04 8.73 5.04
C GLU A 105 -13.00 7.64 5.49
N LYS A 106 -12.59 6.38 5.31
CA LYS A 106 -13.29 5.22 5.87
C LYS A 106 -12.31 4.26 6.53
N ILE A 107 -12.67 3.76 7.70
CA ILE A 107 -11.90 2.73 8.40
C ILE A 107 -12.10 1.39 7.68
N VAL A 108 -11.01 0.68 7.43
CA VAL A 108 -11.02 -0.64 6.78
C VAL A 108 -10.19 -1.64 7.58
N ALA A 109 -10.46 -2.93 7.39
CA ALA A 109 -9.70 -4.00 8.03
C ALA A 109 -8.47 -4.40 7.17
N PRO A 110 -7.43 -5.06 7.75
CA PRO A 110 -6.34 -5.63 6.97
C PRO A 110 -6.83 -6.63 5.88
N PHE A 111 -7.96 -7.29 6.13
CA PHE A 111 -8.62 -8.16 5.15
C PHE A 111 -8.99 -7.41 3.87
N PHE A 112 -9.42 -6.15 3.96
CA PHE A 112 -9.71 -5.32 2.79
C PHE A 112 -8.47 -5.12 1.92
N ILE A 113 -7.31 -4.85 2.52
CA ILE A 113 -6.04 -4.70 1.79
C ILE A 113 -5.72 -5.98 1.00
N ALA A 114 -5.84 -7.14 1.65
CA ALA A 114 -5.60 -8.43 1.01
C ALA A 114 -6.60 -8.70 -0.12
N GLN A 115 -7.88 -8.45 0.13
CA GLN A 115 -8.95 -8.63 -0.86
C GLN A 115 -8.75 -7.74 -2.10
N GLN A 116 -8.26 -6.51 -1.93
CA GLN A 116 -7.97 -5.59 -3.04
C GLN A 116 -6.62 -5.84 -3.72
N GLY A 117 -5.93 -6.95 -3.40
CA GLY A 117 -4.64 -7.28 -4.00
C GLY A 117 -3.48 -6.37 -3.59
N GLN A 118 -3.63 -5.59 -2.51
CA GLN A 118 -2.65 -4.60 -2.06
C GLN A 118 -1.62 -5.16 -1.07
N PHE A 119 -1.65 -6.46 -0.79
CA PHE A 119 -0.75 -7.12 0.17
C PHE A 119 0.73 -6.79 -0.07
N LYS A 120 1.21 -6.89 -1.32
CA LYS A 120 2.62 -6.62 -1.64
C LYS A 120 2.99 -5.15 -1.38
N ASN A 121 2.09 -4.22 -1.72
CA ASN A 121 2.30 -2.80 -1.44
C ASN A 121 2.36 -2.56 0.07
N ALA A 122 1.47 -3.18 0.86
CA ALA A 122 1.51 -3.06 2.32
C ALA A 122 2.85 -3.51 2.91
N ILE A 123 3.36 -4.68 2.50
CA ILE A 123 4.64 -5.19 2.96
C ILE A 123 5.81 -4.29 2.51
N ASN A 124 5.78 -3.82 1.27
CA ASN A 124 6.82 -2.93 0.75
C ASN A 124 6.85 -1.59 1.50
N GLY A 125 5.69 -0.96 1.71
CA GLY A 125 5.60 0.30 2.46
C GLY A 125 6.12 0.19 3.88
N LEU A 126 5.82 -0.91 4.57
CA LEU A 126 6.32 -1.15 5.93
C LEU A 126 7.82 -1.42 5.97
N ASN A 127 8.34 -2.24 5.06
CA ASN A 127 9.77 -2.50 4.97
C ASN A 127 10.57 -1.24 4.62
N PHE A 128 10.00 -0.39 3.77
CA PHE A 128 10.63 0.86 3.34
C PHE A 128 10.86 1.85 4.48
N LEU A 129 10.17 1.73 5.62
CA LEU A 129 10.44 2.55 6.81
C LEU A 129 11.88 2.42 7.32
N LEU A 130 12.55 1.29 7.05
CA LEU A 130 13.94 1.07 7.43
C LEU A 130 14.95 1.58 6.39
N GLU A 131 14.50 1.77 5.15
CA GLU A 131 15.35 2.15 4.00
C GLU A 131 15.23 3.64 3.68
N ASN A 132 14.04 4.21 3.87
CA ASN A 132 13.70 5.58 3.52
C ASN A 132 14.67 6.64 4.08
N GLN A 133 15.22 6.43 5.29
CA GLN A 133 16.20 7.38 5.81
C GLN A 133 17.48 7.45 4.96
N LYS A 134 17.93 6.31 4.41
CA LYS A 134 19.13 6.27 3.57
C LYS A 134 18.88 7.00 2.26
N GLU A 135 17.75 6.73 1.61
CA GLU A 135 17.39 7.42 0.36
C GLU A 135 17.25 8.93 0.58
N VAL A 136 16.58 9.35 1.66
CA VAL A 136 16.47 10.78 2.00
C VAL A 136 17.84 11.41 2.27
N ILE A 137 18.79 10.70 2.91
CA ILE A 137 20.15 11.21 3.11
C ILE A 137 20.86 11.42 1.76
N GLU A 138 20.77 10.44 0.85
CA GLU A 138 21.40 10.49 -0.46
C GLU A 138 20.82 11.60 -1.34
N GLU A 139 19.49 11.76 -1.35
CA GLU A 139 18.83 12.85 -2.07
C GLU A 139 19.24 14.22 -1.52
N ARG A 140 19.28 14.37 -0.20
CA ARG A 140 19.68 15.63 0.44
C ARG A 140 21.14 15.97 0.15
N ALA A 141 22.03 14.99 0.14
CA ALA A 141 23.42 15.21 -0.25
C ALA A 141 23.53 15.76 -1.67
N LYS A 142 22.80 15.19 -2.64
CA LYS A 142 22.76 15.69 -4.02
C LYS A 142 22.22 17.13 -4.10
N SER A 143 21.11 17.42 -3.41
CA SER A 143 20.55 18.76 -3.38
C SER A 143 21.51 19.78 -2.76
N ILE A 144 22.23 19.40 -1.71
CA ILE A 144 23.24 20.27 -1.08
C ILE A 144 24.34 20.59 -2.08
N SER A 145 24.93 19.58 -2.73
CA SER A 145 25.99 19.80 -3.71
C SER A 145 25.55 20.66 -4.88
N GLN A 146 24.32 20.49 -5.37
CA GLN A 146 23.77 21.34 -6.42
C GLN A 146 23.60 22.79 -5.95
N MET A 147 23.08 23.01 -4.73
CA MET A 147 22.95 24.35 -4.17
C MET A 147 24.32 25.02 -3.95
N GLU A 148 25.33 24.25 -3.54
CA GLU A 148 26.70 24.74 -3.39
C GLU A 148 27.28 25.20 -4.74
N GLU A 149 27.09 24.41 -5.80
CA GLU A 149 27.49 24.78 -7.18
C GLU A 149 26.77 26.04 -7.68
N GLU A 150 25.45 26.12 -7.49
CA GLU A 150 24.65 27.30 -7.87
C GLU A 150 25.10 28.57 -7.14
N ILE A 151 25.52 28.46 -5.88
CA ILE A 151 26.06 29.57 -5.10
C ILE A 151 27.45 29.98 -5.63
N GLU A 152 28.35 29.02 -5.87
CA GLU A 152 29.70 29.30 -6.37
C GLU A 152 29.66 29.98 -7.75
N ASP A 153 28.81 29.51 -8.65
CA ASP A 153 28.58 30.11 -9.96
C ASP A 153 28.07 31.56 -9.86
N ALA A 154 27.13 31.82 -8.94
CA ALA A 154 26.58 33.14 -8.72
C ALA A 154 27.62 34.10 -8.11
N GLU A 155 28.42 33.62 -7.16
CA GLU A 155 29.52 34.39 -6.56
C GLU A 155 30.60 34.71 -7.60
N PHE A 156 30.95 33.77 -8.47
CA PHE A 156 31.92 33.99 -9.55
C PHE A 156 31.47 35.06 -10.54
N GLN A 157 30.17 35.16 -10.84
CA GLN A 157 29.62 36.18 -11.76
C GLN A 157 29.57 37.60 -11.17
N ILE A 158 29.72 37.74 -9.85
CA ILE A 158 29.72 39.04 -9.17
C ILE A 158 31.12 39.69 -9.16
N PHE A 159 32.18 38.92 -9.46
CA PHE A 159 33.57 39.39 -9.54
C PHE A 159 34.10 39.44 -10.99
#